data_AF-A0A0R1KGY8-F1
#
_entry.id   AF-A0A0R1KGY8-F1
#
_cell.length_a   1.000
_cell.length_b   1.000
_cell.length_c   1.000
_cell.angle_alpha   90.00
_cell.angle_beta   90.00
_cell.angle_gamma   90.00
#
_symmetry.space_group_name_H-M   'P 1'
#
loop_
_entity.id
_entity.type
_entity.pdbx_description
1 polymer ?
#
loop_
_entity_poly.entity_id
_entity_poly.type
_entity_poly.pdbx_seq_one_letter_code
_entity_poly.pdbx_strand_id
1 'polypeptide(L)' 'MYPILRRLKKEGWLETYDQAYEGRNRRYYKITELGTGELTRIRENWKELKEATDAILEGNDGN' A
#
# COMPACT_ATOMS: atom_id res chain seq x y z
N MET A 1 8.61 -9.18 -14.12
CA MET A 1 7.73 -9.27 -12.94
C MET A 1 7.84 -7.97 -12.16
N TYR A 2 6.71 -7.34 -11.82
CA TYR A 2 6.66 -6.00 -11.24
C TYR A 2 7.52 -5.88 -9.96
N PRO A 3 8.58 -5.04 -9.94
CA PRO A 3 9.48 -4.91 -8.80
C PRO A 3 8.77 -4.59 -7.48
N ILE A 4 7.66 -3.83 -7.56
CA ILE A 4 6.83 -3.47 -6.42
C ILE A 4 6.21 -4.70 -5.77
N LEU A 5 5.52 -5.56 -6.52
CA LEU A 5 4.91 -6.77 -5.98
C LEU A 5 5.95 -7.72 -5.38
N ARG A 6 7.14 -7.78 -5.98
CA ARG A 6 8.24 -8.60 -5.47
C ARG A 6 8.76 -8.09 -4.12
N ARG A 7 8.86 -6.77 -3.95
CA ARG A 7 9.21 -6.13 -2.68
C ARG A 7 8.12 -6.36 -1.64
N LEU A 8 6.85 -6.08 -1.96
CA LEU A 8 5.73 -6.27 -1.03
C LEU A 8 5.61 -7.73 -0.55
N LYS A 9 5.86 -8.70 -1.43
CA LYS A 9 5.94 -10.12 -1.05
C LYS A 9 7.15 -10.40 -0.15
N LYS A 10 8.32 -9.82 -0.44
CA LYS A 10 9.54 -9.99 0.38
C LYS A 10 9.33 -9.46 1.81
N GLU A 11 8.63 -8.34 1.96
CA GLU A 11 8.28 -7.77 3.27
C GLU A 11 7.12 -8.52 3.98
N GLY A 12 6.55 -9.56 3.35
CA GLY A 12 5.44 -10.33 3.92
C GLY A 12 4.08 -9.63 3.84
N TRP A 13 3.96 -8.52 3.11
CA TRP A 13 2.71 -7.75 2.98
C TRP A 13 1.77 -8.35 1.93
N LEU A 14 2.31 -9.13 0.99
CA LEU A 14 1.53 -9.91 0.04
C LEU A 14 1.91 -11.39 0.11
N GLU A 15 0.91 -12.25 0.00
CA GLU A 15 1.07 -13.67 -0.28
C GLU A 15 0.68 -13.98 -1.74
N THR A 16 1.14 -15.12 -2.25
CA THR A 16 0.79 -15.59 -3.59
C THR A 16 0.16 -16.96 -3.55
N TYR A 17 -0.88 -17.16 -4.33
CA TYR A 17 -1.51 -18.47 -4.52
C TYR A 17 -1.77 -18.71 -6.01
N ASP A 18 -1.74 -19.97 -6.42
CA ASP A 18 -2.02 -20.37 -7.79
C ASP A 18 -3.46 -20.88 -7.87
N GLN A 19 -4.23 -20.40 -8.85
CA GLN A 19 -5.62 -20.79 -9.08
C GLN A 19 -5.85 -21.00 -10.58
N ALA A 20 -6.55 -22.08 -10.92
CA ALA A 20 -6.96 -22.33 -12.29
C ALA A 20 -8.01 -21.31 -12.72
N TYR A 21 -7.76 -20.62 -13.83
CA TYR A 21 -8.69 -19.69 -14.45
C TYR A 21 -8.60 -19.84 -15.97
N GLU A 22 -9.73 -20.18 -16.60
CA GLU A 22 -9.81 -20.45 -18.04
C GLU A 22 -8.79 -21.49 -18.53
N GLY A 23 -8.67 -22.61 -17.80
CA GLY A 23 -7.79 -23.71 -18.17
C GLY A 23 -6.29 -23.43 -17.99
N ARG A 24 -5.91 -22.28 -17.41
CA ARG A 24 -4.51 -21.94 -17.11
C ARG A 24 -4.35 -21.66 -15.63
N ASN A 25 -3.28 -22.17 -15.02
CA ASN A 25 -2.89 -21.77 -13.68
C ASN A 25 -2.37 -20.34 -13.70
N ARG A 26 -3.04 -19.47 -12.94
CA ARG A 26 -2.66 -18.07 -12.76
C ARG A 26 -2.22 -17.86 -11.32
N ARG A 27 -1.14 -17.08 -11.17
CA ARG A 27 -0.65 -16.64 -9.87
C ARG A 27 -1.36 -15.35 -9.46
N TYR A 28 -2.06 -15.39 -8.35
CA TYR A 28 -2.72 -14.25 -7.73
C TYR A 28 -1.92 -13.77 -6.53
N TYR A 29 -2.10 -12.49 -6.19
CA TYR A 29 -1.52 -11.85 -5.02
C TYR A 29 -2.65 -11.45 -4.07
N LYS A 30 -2.47 -11.68 -2.78
CA LYS A 30 -3.42 -11.31 -1.75
C LYS A 30 -2.71 -10.56 -0.63
N ILE A 31 -3.35 -9.52 -0.11
CA ILE A 31 -2.82 -8.79 1.05
C ILE A 31 -2.91 -9.68 2.29
N THR A 32 -1.83 -9.69 3.07
CA THR A 32 -1.77 -10.42 4.35
C THR A 32 -2.30 -9.54 5.49
N GLU A 33 -2.48 -10.12 6.68
CA GLU A 33 -2.79 -9.34 7.88
C GLU A 33 -1.68 -8.32 8.19
N LEU A 34 -0.41 -8.73 8.06
CA LEU A 34 0.75 -7.85 8.21
C LEU A 34 0.71 -6.69 7.19
N GLY A 35 0.41 -7.01 5.93
CA GLY A 35 0.27 -6.00 4.89
C GLY A 35 -0.89 -5.03 5.12
N THR A 36 -1.97 -5.51 5.74
CA THR A 36 -3.12 -4.68 6.13
C THR A 36 -2.73 -3.71 7.25
N GLY A 37 -1.96 -4.16 8.25
CA GLY A 37 -1.42 -3.30 9.30
C GLY A 37 -0.51 -2.19 8.75
N GLU A 38 0.44 -2.55 7.88
CA GLU A 38 1.32 -1.55 7.25
C GLU A 38 0.58 -0.61 6.30
N LEU A 39 -0.45 -1.08 5.60
CA LEU A 39 -1.30 -0.21 4.79
C LEU A 39 -2.01 0.85 5.64
N THR A 40 -2.53 0.47 6.81
CA THR A 40 -3.15 1.41 7.75
C THR A 40 -2.13 2.45 8.22
N ARG A 41 -0.93 2.01 8.62
CA ARG A 41 0.15 2.91 9.06
C ARG A 41 0.56 3.91 7.97
N ILE A 42 0.71 3.45 6.73
CA ILE A 42 1.04 4.31 5.59
C ILE A 42 -0.06 5.37 5.36
N ARG A 43 -1.33 4.99 5.52
CA ARG A 43 -2.47 5.92 5.37
C ARG A 43 -2.52 6.96 6.49
N GLU A 44 -2.25 6.56 7.72
CA GLU A 44 -2.17 7.47 8.87
C GLU A 44 -1.04 8.48 8.67
N ASN A 45 0.17 8.02 8.35
CA ASN A 45 1.31 8.90 8.06
C ASN A 45 1.01 9.87 6.91
N TRP A 46 0.33 9.41 5.86
CA TRP A 46 -0.07 10.28 4.75
C TRP A 46 -1.06 11.35 5.18
N LYS A 47 -2.01 11.01 6.06
CA LYS A 47 -2.97 11.95 6.61
C LYS A 47 -2.27 13.03 7.44
N GLU A 48 -1.36 12.64 8.33
CA GLU A 48 -0.56 13.57 9.14
C GLU A 48 0.28 14.51 8.28
N LEU A 49 0.97 13.97 7.27
CA LEU A 49 1.76 14.77 6.32
C LEU A 49 0.88 15.76 5.56
N LYS A 50 -0.31 15.33 5.13
CA LYS A 50 -1.26 16.18 4.43
C LYS A 50 -1.72 17.31 5.35
N GLU A 51 -2.16 17.01 6.57
CA GLU A 51 -2.61 18.01 7.55
C GLU A 51 -1.51 19.04 7.85
N ALA A 52 -0.26 18.59 8.03
CA ALA A 52 0.87 19.49 8.21
C ALA A 52 1.12 20.40 6.99
N THR A 53 0.96 19.85 5.78
CA THR A 53 1.13 20.61 4.54
C THR A 53 0.01 21.63 4.35
N ASP A 54 -1.24 21.22 4.58
CA ASP A 54 -2.43 22.07 4.49
C ASP A 54 -2.31 23.24 5.48
N ALA A 55 -1.89 22.98 6.73
CA ALA A 55 -1.68 24.04 7.73
C ALA A 55 -0.60 25.07 7.34
N ILE A 56 0.47 24.64 6.67
CA ILE A 56 1.51 25.55 6.15
C ILE A 56 0.96 26.42 5.03
N LEU A 57 0.16 25.83 4.13
CA LEU A 57 -0.44 26.56 3.01
C LEU A 57 -1.50 27.57 3.48
N GLU A 58 -2.39 27.17 4.39
CA GLU A 58 -3.41 28.05 4.98
C GLU A 58 -2.79 29.20 5.80
N GLY A 59 -1.67 28.95 6.48
CA GLY A 59 -0.92 29.98 7.21
C GLY A 59 -0.23 31.02 6.31
N ASN A 60 -0.10 30.76 5.00
CA ASN A 60 0.56 31.66 4.04
C ASN A 60 -0.41 32.55 3.26
N ASP A 61 -1.71 32.26 3.28
CA ASP A 61 -2.75 33.08 2.62
C ASP A 61 -3.30 34.21 3.51
N GLY A 62 -2.73 34.39 4.72
CA GLY A 62 -3.19 35.33 5.74
C GLY A 62 -2.35 36.61 5.92
N ASN A 63 -1.45 36.96 4.99
CA ASN A 63 -0.66 38.21 5.09
C ASN A 63 -0.54 38.96 3.76
#